data_AF-A0A7S2VFX1-F1
#
_entry.id   AF-A0A7S2VFX1-F1
#
_cell.length_a   1.000
_cell.length_b   1.000
_cell.length_c   1.000
_cell.angle_alpha   90.00
_cell.angle_beta   90.00
_cell.angle_gamma   90.00
#
_symmetry.space_group_name_H-M   'P 1'
#
loop_
_entity.id
_entity.type
_entity.pdbx_description
1 polymer ?
#
loop_
_entity_poly.entity_id
_entity_poly.type
_entity_poly.pdbx_seq_one_letter_code
_entity_poly.pdbx_strand_id
1 'polypeptide(L)'
;MMRMTSLLQDNNSITNSSITGTPLESQARSILASSIHSIPSTTSSSSSIYYYPKAYNSTDVNGVVDSTTLLLAARTLSKLGRSDLSWEFLRTLFRAQSSNGFLPKLVYLNHTNNDKQEFEGAAWKDFIGIYPGPKMFGDTASEEDVIQQSLDTETKVWSSNTIMATPHHATSILEIFYLSNQTLKDVNNLSIFYTKLQKWHTFMHQQVISNCSDGRDANYTFPCIVVRHPLETEIDMASPLWESALMNVTKIVKEEKWNSGISIPKEVKDSFDYPGDDIYNSYLYLLQCLNNEGNNNATSQSNTNYTNHDVFYSRCPFGMLDVGFSAALAKADTDMLMIGQILSDKNHLTRPTMDEMASTKTRSNRSLDMLNALWCEEKQSFFNRLVTLTETDDGWYSSNTTISLEASIAYNFFSMIDPMLNSSLVAKMSMQLLQRSGKLSFNCGDYPLWSVGGCKGSSPIIPLVNYRVSTGLIRNGEL
;
A
#
# COMPACT_ATOMS: atom_id res chain seq x y z
N MET A 1 35.98 -24.78 -3.76
CA MET A 1 36.29 -23.67 -2.82
C MET A 1 36.56 -22.40 -3.65
N MET A 2 35.53 -21.91 -4.33
CA MET A 2 35.55 -20.68 -5.13
C MET A 2 34.86 -19.56 -4.34
N ARG A 3 35.34 -18.35 -4.60
CA ARG A 3 35.36 -17.18 -3.73
C ARG A 3 34.00 -16.53 -3.45
N MET A 4 33.81 -16.24 -2.17
CA MET A 4 32.73 -15.45 -1.56
C MET A 4 33.12 -13.97 -1.51
N THR A 5 33.35 -13.36 -2.69
CA THR A 5 33.69 -11.93 -2.84
C THR A 5 32.62 -11.14 -3.60
N SER A 6 31.55 -11.77 -4.09
CA SER A 6 30.63 -11.11 -5.04
C SER A 6 29.65 -10.14 -4.38
N LEU A 7 29.09 -10.40 -3.20
CA LEU A 7 27.97 -9.59 -2.69
C LEU A 7 28.37 -8.17 -2.20
N LEU A 8 29.55 -8.00 -1.60
CA LEU A 8 30.10 -6.66 -1.32
C LEU A 8 30.63 -5.98 -2.61
N GLN A 9 31.01 -6.75 -3.64
CA GLN A 9 31.26 -6.22 -4.99
C GLN A 9 29.96 -5.85 -5.72
N ASP A 10 28.82 -6.45 -5.37
CA ASP A 10 27.53 -6.22 -6.02
C ASP A 10 26.90 -4.89 -5.60
N ASN A 11 27.12 -4.40 -4.38
CA ASN A 11 26.79 -3.01 -4.02
C ASN A 11 27.68 -2.01 -4.78
N ASN A 12 28.95 -2.36 -5.03
CA ASN A 12 29.83 -1.58 -5.89
C ASN A 12 29.40 -1.62 -7.36
N SER A 13 28.65 -2.63 -7.82
CA SER A 13 28.13 -2.67 -9.20
C SER A 13 27.04 -1.62 -9.45
N ILE A 14 26.24 -1.30 -8.43
CA ILE A 14 25.20 -0.25 -8.51
C ILE A 14 25.86 1.13 -8.62
N THR A 15 27.03 1.31 -7.99
CA THR A 15 27.79 2.57 -8.01
C THR A 15 28.79 2.69 -9.16
N ASN A 16 29.32 1.57 -9.69
CA ASN A 16 30.42 1.55 -10.69
C ASN A 16 29.98 1.24 -12.14
N SER A 17 28.68 1.12 -12.44
CA SER A 17 28.25 1.11 -13.84
C SER A 17 28.66 2.45 -14.48
N SER A 18 29.52 2.43 -15.51
CA SER A 18 30.11 3.61 -16.18
C SER A 18 29.15 4.79 -16.21
N ILE A 19 29.44 5.82 -15.40
CA ILE A 19 28.53 6.91 -15.08
C ILE A 19 28.31 7.77 -16.33
N THR A 20 27.26 7.48 -17.08
CA THR A 20 26.68 8.38 -18.09
C THR A 20 25.42 9.09 -17.57
N GLY A 21 25.21 9.11 -16.25
CA GLY A 21 24.04 9.70 -15.60
C GLY A 21 24.26 11.14 -15.14
N THR A 22 23.16 11.87 -14.93
CA THR A 22 23.20 13.21 -14.32
C THR A 22 23.68 13.16 -12.87
N PRO A 23 24.19 14.26 -12.27
CA PRO A 23 24.56 14.30 -10.86
C PRO A 23 23.41 13.86 -9.92
N LEU A 24 22.18 14.24 -10.23
CA LEU A 24 20.99 13.85 -9.48
C LEU A 24 20.76 12.33 -9.54
N GLU A 25 20.94 11.73 -10.71
CA GLU A 25 20.80 10.28 -10.88
C GLU A 25 21.88 9.52 -10.11
N SER A 26 23.13 9.99 -10.13
CA SER A 26 24.23 9.41 -9.36
C SER A 26 23.95 9.45 -7.86
N GLN A 27 23.46 10.59 -7.35
CA GLN A 27 23.08 10.73 -5.95
C GLN A 27 21.91 9.82 -5.57
N ALA A 28 20.87 9.74 -6.41
CA ALA A 28 19.73 8.85 -6.17
C ALA A 28 20.15 7.36 -6.13
N ARG A 29 21.06 6.94 -7.03
CA ARG A 29 21.64 5.58 -7.02
C ARG A 29 22.43 5.32 -5.74
N SER A 30 23.24 6.29 -5.29
CA SER A 30 23.99 6.18 -4.03
C SER A 30 23.07 6.03 -2.83
N ILE A 31 21.99 6.83 -2.75
CA ILE A 31 21.00 6.75 -1.68
C ILE A 31 20.34 5.36 -1.69
N LEU A 32 19.85 4.91 -2.85
CA LEU A 32 19.25 3.58 -2.98
C LEU A 32 20.23 2.49 -2.55
N ALA A 33 21.46 2.49 -3.07
CA ALA A 33 22.47 1.49 -2.72
C ALA A 33 22.77 1.45 -1.21
N SER A 34 22.89 2.61 -0.58
CA SER A 34 23.10 2.71 0.88
C SER A 34 21.89 2.29 1.72
N SER A 35 20.69 2.31 1.13
CA SER A 35 19.45 1.90 1.79
C SER A 35 19.20 0.39 1.74
N ILE A 36 19.84 -0.34 0.82
CA ILE A 36 19.61 -1.79 0.64
C ILE A 36 20.17 -2.54 1.85
N HIS A 37 19.30 -3.27 2.53
CA HIS A 37 19.66 -4.15 3.63
C HIS A 37 19.37 -5.60 3.25
N SER A 38 20.19 -6.50 3.77
CA SER A 38 19.97 -7.94 3.62
C SER A 38 20.14 -8.65 4.95
N ILE A 39 19.27 -9.60 5.26
CA ILE A 39 19.40 -10.47 6.43
C ILE A 39 19.95 -11.82 5.93
N PRO A 40 21.18 -12.21 6.31
CA PRO A 40 21.82 -13.44 5.84
C PRO A 40 21.08 -14.70 6.33
N SER A 41 21.14 -15.78 5.54
CA SER A 41 20.76 -17.12 6.02
C SER A 41 21.88 -17.68 6.88
N THR A 42 21.53 -18.26 8.01
CA THR A 42 22.46 -18.93 8.92
C THR A 42 22.62 -20.41 8.58
N THR A 43 21.60 -21.02 7.96
CA THR A 43 21.56 -22.43 7.57
C THR A 43 22.17 -22.71 6.19
N SER A 44 22.37 -21.70 5.35
CA SER A 44 22.95 -21.86 4.01
C SER A 44 24.14 -20.93 3.78
N SER A 45 25.26 -21.50 3.34
CA SER A 45 26.53 -20.79 3.14
C SER A 45 26.54 -19.79 1.97
N SER A 46 25.41 -19.36 1.40
CA SER A 46 25.46 -18.47 0.23
C SER A 46 24.23 -17.62 -0.16
N SER A 47 23.12 -17.56 0.59
CA SER A 47 22.01 -16.66 0.19
C SER A 47 21.38 -15.91 1.36
N SER A 48 21.40 -14.57 1.33
CA SER A 48 20.56 -13.78 2.21
C SER A 48 19.09 -14.11 1.98
N ILE A 49 18.34 -14.21 3.07
CA ILE A 49 16.94 -14.66 3.06
C ILE A 49 16.00 -13.50 2.70
N TYR A 50 16.35 -12.29 3.13
CA TYR A 50 15.53 -11.10 2.98
C TYR A 50 16.36 -9.94 2.44
N TYR A 51 15.71 -9.15 1.58
CA TYR A 51 16.26 -7.92 1.00
C TYR A 51 15.19 -6.84 1.02
N TYR A 52 15.53 -5.67 1.54
CA TYR A 52 14.57 -4.56 1.67
C TYR A 52 15.31 -3.21 1.70
N PRO A 53 14.63 -2.10 1.29
CA PRO A 53 15.16 -0.78 1.53
C PRO A 53 14.89 -0.37 2.97
N LYS A 54 15.87 0.27 3.63
CA LYS A 54 15.59 0.99 4.88
C LYS A 54 14.56 2.08 4.61
N ALA A 55 13.42 1.98 5.27
CA ALA A 55 12.37 2.98 5.16
C ALA A 55 12.79 4.34 5.79
N TYR A 56 13.74 4.32 6.73
CA TYR A 56 14.15 5.51 7.49
C TYR A 56 15.67 5.55 7.66
N ASN A 57 16.23 6.76 7.66
CA ASN A 57 17.65 7.01 7.93
C ASN A 57 18.00 6.91 9.43
N SER A 58 17.28 6.06 10.17
CA SER A 58 17.56 5.78 11.58
C SER A 58 18.39 4.51 11.66
N THR A 59 19.51 4.59 12.39
CA THR A 59 20.32 3.42 12.76
C THR A 59 19.56 2.45 13.65
N ASP A 60 18.52 2.94 14.33
CA ASP A 60 17.83 2.23 15.40
C ASP A 60 16.64 1.43 14.89
N VAL A 61 16.26 1.62 13.61
CA VAL A 61 15.12 0.93 13.02
C VAL A 61 15.53 0.06 11.84
N ASN A 62 15.93 -1.17 12.18
CA ASN A 62 16.16 -2.24 11.22
C ASN A 62 14.92 -3.16 11.12
N GLY A 63 14.73 -3.77 9.96
CA GLY A 63 13.73 -4.82 9.76
C GLY A 63 12.30 -4.34 9.52
N VAL A 64 12.02 -3.04 9.33
CA VAL A 64 10.69 -2.57 8.92
C VAL A 64 10.64 -2.36 7.41
N VAL A 65 9.68 -2.99 6.77
CA VAL A 65 9.47 -2.95 5.32
C VAL A 65 8.10 -2.38 5.04
N ASP A 66 8.07 -1.17 4.45
CA ASP A 66 6.85 -0.59 3.89
C ASP A 66 6.65 -1.10 2.46
N SER A 67 5.44 -1.61 2.16
CA SER A 67 5.14 -2.20 0.86
C SER A 67 5.35 -1.20 -0.30
N THR A 68 4.83 0.03 -0.18
CA THR A 68 4.95 1.04 -1.25
C THR A 68 6.42 1.37 -1.53
N THR A 69 7.21 1.60 -0.49
CA THR A 69 8.65 1.90 -0.58
C THR A 69 9.42 0.74 -1.21
N LEU A 70 9.12 -0.50 -0.81
CA LEU A 70 9.74 -1.70 -1.37
C LEU A 70 9.45 -1.85 -2.86
N LEU A 71 8.19 -1.65 -3.29
CA LEU A 71 7.81 -1.74 -4.70
C LEU A 71 8.54 -0.70 -5.57
N LEU A 72 8.64 0.55 -5.08
CA LEU A 72 9.39 1.61 -5.76
C LEU A 72 10.89 1.30 -5.86
N ALA A 73 11.48 0.78 -4.78
CA ALA A 73 12.87 0.36 -4.75
C ALA A 73 13.13 -0.80 -5.73
N ALA A 74 12.29 -1.84 -5.72
CA ALA A 74 12.39 -2.97 -6.62
C ALA A 74 12.26 -2.54 -8.09
N ARG A 75 11.29 -1.69 -8.43
CA ARG A 75 11.20 -1.12 -9.78
C ARG A 75 12.47 -0.35 -10.18
N THR A 76 13.00 0.46 -9.27
CA THR A 76 14.21 1.25 -9.53
C THR A 76 15.41 0.33 -9.78
N LEU A 77 15.59 -0.70 -8.97
CA LEU A 77 16.63 -1.71 -9.17
C LEU A 77 16.52 -2.40 -10.53
N SER A 78 15.32 -2.78 -10.98
CA SER A 78 15.13 -3.32 -12.33
C SER A 78 15.55 -2.33 -13.42
N LYS A 79 15.21 -1.04 -13.27
CA LYS A 79 15.67 0.01 -14.20
C LYS A 79 17.20 0.13 -14.23
N LEU A 80 17.89 -0.21 -13.14
CA LEU A 80 19.35 -0.27 -13.07
C LEU A 80 19.95 -1.58 -13.59
N GLY A 81 19.14 -2.47 -14.18
CA GLY A 81 19.58 -3.78 -14.65
C GLY A 81 19.73 -4.83 -13.55
N ARG A 82 19.23 -4.55 -12.34
CA ARG A 82 19.26 -5.45 -11.17
C ARG A 82 17.90 -6.11 -10.92
N SER A 83 17.32 -6.71 -11.95
CA SER A 83 16.05 -7.45 -11.81
C SER A 83 16.19 -8.63 -10.86
N ASP A 84 17.38 -9.23 -10.77
CA ASP A 84 17.73 -10.27 -9.79
C ASP A 84 17.38 -9.84 -8.36
N LEU A 85 17.85 -8.67 -7.94
CA LEU A 85 17.62 -8.13 -6.61
C LEU A 85 16.18 -7.63 -6.43
N SER A 86 15.59 -7.09 -7.50
CA SER A 86 14.19 -6.64 -7.52
C SER A 86 13.23 -7.77 -7.20
N TRP A 87 13.46 -8.96 -7.75
CA TRP A 87 12.69 -10.15 -7.42
C TRP A 87 12.89 -10.58 -5.96
N GLU A 88 14.09 -10.44 -5.39
CA GLU A 88 14.33 -10.74 -3.96
C GLU A 88 13.58 -9.78 -3.01
N PHE A 89 13.48 -8.50 -3.37
CA PHE A 89 12.67 -7.53 -2.65
C PHE A 89 11.21 -7.99 -2.63
N LEU A 90 10.66 -8.35 -3.79
CA LEU A 90 9.29 -8.87 -3.87
C LEU A 90 9.12 -10.15 -3.06
N ARG A 91 10.10 -11.06 -3.03
CA ARG A 91 10.02 -12.27 -2.18
C ARG A 91 9.95 -11.90 -0.70
N THR A 92 10.67 -10.87 -0.26
CA THR A 92 10.64 -10.39 1.13
C THR A 92 9.23 -9.92 1.52
N LEU A 93 8.60 -9.08 0.69
CA LEU A 93 7.24 -8.61 0.94
C LEU A 93 6.22 -9.75 0.95
N PHE A 94 6.24 -10.60 -0.08
CA PHE A 94 5.27 -11.68 -0.24
C PHE A 94 5.49 -12.89 0.69
N ARG A 95 6.54 -12.89 1.52
CA ARG A 95 6.68 -13.83 2.65
C ARG A 95 5.73 -13.50 3.80
N ALA A 96 5.29 -12.25 3.92
CA ALA A 96 4.30 -11.82 4.89
C ALA A 96 2.86 -11.96 4.39
N GLN A 97 2.65 -12.48 3.17
CA GLN A 97 1.31 -12.77 2.66
C GLN A 97 0.72 -13.94 3.45
N SER A 98 -0.45 -13.73 4.04
CA SER A 98 -1.16 -14.76 4.78
C SER A 98 -1.74 -15.85 3.87
N SER A 99 -2.19 -16.95 4.49
CA SER A 99 -2.81 -18.09 3.81
C SER A 99 -4.08 -17.71 3.02
N ASN A 100 -4.89 -16.79 3.56
CA ASN A 100 -6.10 -16.26 2.92
C ASN A 100 -5.81 -15.24 1.80
N GLY A 101 -4.55 -14.85 1.59
CA GLY A 101 -4.12 -13.94 0.54
C GLY A 101 -3.88 -12.50 0.99
N PHE A 102 -4.29 -12.12 2.20
CA PHE A 102 -4.07 -10.77 2.75
C PHE A 102 -2.59 -10.37 2.67
N LEU A 103 -2.36 -9.14 2.24
CA LEU A 103 -1.03 -8.58 2.07
C LEU A 103 -0.90 -7.31 2.94
N PRO A 104 -0.04 -7.33 3.97
CA PRO A 104 0.09 -6.25 4.93
C PRO A 104 0.81 -5.02 4.34
N LYS A 105 0.44 -3.83 4.82
CA LYS A 105 1.14 -2.57 4.51
C LYS A 105 2.59 -2.58 5.01
N LEU A 106 2.79 -3.06 6.24
CA LEU A 106 4.08 -3.10 6.93
C LEU A 106 4.48 -4.55 7.24
N VAL A 107 5.73 -4.89 6.99
CA VAL A 107 6.35 -6.16 7.37
C VAL A 107 7.48 -5.89 8.35
N TYR A 108 7.51 -6.64 9.45
CA TYR A 108 8.53 -6.55 10.48
C TYR A 108 9.37 -7.84 10.49
N LEU A 109 10.64 -7.72 10.14
CA LEU A 109 11.60 -8.80 10.05
C LEU A 109 12.38 -8.88 11.37
N ASN A 110 11.95 -9.78 12.27
CA ASN A 110 12.64 -10.00 13.53
C ASN A 110 13.65 -11.15 13.37
N HIS A 111 14.92 -10.89 13.66
CA HIS A 111 15.99 -11.88 13.59
C HIS A 111 16.84 -11.87 14.86
N THR A 112 17.25 -13.05 15.30
CA THR A 112 18.21 -13.24 16.39
C THR A 112 19.60 -13.45 15.80
N ASN A 113 20.62 -12.73 16.27
CA ASN A 113 22.00 -12.98 15.85
C ASN A 113 22.50 -14.33 16.42
N ASN A 114 23.42 -14.98 15.70
CA ASN A 114 23.98 -16.31 15.97
C ASN A 114 24.60 -16.48 17.37
N ASP A 115 24.93 -15.39 18.07
CA ASP A 115 25.47 -15.40 19.44
C ASP A 115 24.38 -15.52 20.54
N LYS A 116 23.15 -15.87 20.15
CA LYS A 116 22.11 -16.53 20.97
C LYS A 116 21.62 -15.85 22.26
N GLN A 117 21.78 -14.53 22.49
CA GLN A 117 20.99 -13.82 23.53
C GLN A 117 20.58 -12.38 23.19
N GLU A 118 21.22 -11.71 22.24
CA GLU A 118 20.81 -10.35 21.84
C GLU A 118 19.99 -10.40 20.56
N PHE A 119 18.75 -9.90 20.64
CA PHE A 119 17.96 -9.62 19.46
C PHE A 119 18.56 -8.38 18.78
N GLU A 120 19.01 -8.51 17.53
CA GLU A 120 19.42 -7.36 16.70
C GLU A 120 18.22 -6.68 16.02
N GLY A 121 17.02 -7.25 16.18
CA GLY A 121 15.75 -6.51 16.13
C GLY A 121 15.28 -6.16 17.54
N ALA A 122 14.44 -5.15 17.71
CA ALA A 122 13.92 -4.88 19.05
C ALA A 122 13.02 -6.07 19.49
N ALA A 123 13.24 -6.60 20.71
CA ALA A 123 12.45 -7.72 21.23
C ALA A 123 10.96 -7.38 21.15
N TRP A 124 10.04 -8.33 20.91
CA TRP A 124 8.61 -8.03 20.70
C TRP A 124 8.03 -7.13 21.81
N LYS A 125 8.34 -7.47 23.06
CA LYS A 125 7.98 -6.71 24.28
C LYS A 125 8.71 -5.38 24.45
N ASP A 126 9.73 -5.11 23.65
CA ASP A 126 10.62 -3.94 23.71
C ASP A 126 10.71 -3.20 22.36
N PHE A 127 9.90 -3.55 21.34
CA PHE A 127 9.94 -2.89 20.04
C PHE A 127 9.46 -1.44 20.16
N ILE A 128 10.44 -0.56 20.32
CA ILE A 128 10.36 0.90 20.23
C ILE A 128 11.02 1.24 18.88
N GLY A 129 10.29 1.03 17.78
CA GLY A 129 10.71 1.41 16.43
C GLY A 129 9.76 2.43 15.83
N ILE A 130 9.70 2.52 14.49
CA ILE A 130 8.74 3.40 13.77
C ILE A 130 7.35 3.18 14.33
N TYR A 131 6.67 4.28 14.64
CA TYR A 131 5.35 4.26 15.22
C TYR A 131 4.29 4.38 14.11
N PRO A 132 3.26 3.52 14.09
CA PRO A 132 2.99 2.44 15.05
C PRO A 132 3.93 1.23 14.90
N GLY A 133 4.45 0.77 16.04
CA GLY A 133 5.28 -0.44 16.08
C GLY A 133 4.43 -1.73 16.05
N PRO A 134 5.06 -2.91 15.89
CA PRO A 134 4.39 -4.20 15.86
C PRO A 134 3.52 -4.47 17.09
N LYS A 135 3.85 -3.93 18.28
CA LYS A 135 3.01 -4.01 19.49
C LYS A 135 1.61 -3.40 19.33
N MET A 136 1.46 -2.47 18.39
CA MET A 136 0.19 -1.85 18.05
C MET A 136 -0.56 -2.62 16.98
N PHE A 137 -0.12 -3.83 16.65
CA PHE A 137 -0.79 -4.80 15.80
C PHE A 137 -0.88 -6.07 16.64
N GLY A 138 -2.05 -6.38 17.21
CA GLY A 138 -2.20 -7.37 18.27
C GLY A 138 -1.53 -8.73 18.00
N ASP A 139 -1.38 -9.55 19.04
CA ASP A 139 -0.68 -10.86 18.99
C ASP A 139 -1.38 -11.93 18.10
N THR A 140 -2.31 -11.54 17.20
CA THR A 140 -3.18 -12.41 16.39
C THR A 140 -2.46 -13.23 15.32
N ALA A 141 -1.14 -13.38 15.36
CA ALA A 141 -0.51 -14.46 14.63
C ALA A 141 -0.96 -15.76 15.31
N SER A 142 -2.12 -16.29 14.91
CA SER A 142 -2.54 -17.63 15.25
C SER A 142 -1.34 -18.53 14.97
N GLU A 143 -0.94 -19.35 15.94
CA GLU A 143 0.24 -20.21 15.78
C GLU A 143 0.13 -21.02 14.47
N GLU A 144 -1.08 -21.33 14.02
CA GLU A 144 -1.38 -22.03 12.75
C GLU A 144 -1.01 -21.27 11.46
N ASP A 145 -1.17 -19.94 11.37
CA ASP A 145 -0.71 -19.18 10.19
C ASP A 145 0.81 -18.92 10.22
N VAL A 146 1.43 -19.02 11.41
CA VAL A 146 2.89 -18.98 11.59
C VAL A 146 3.54 -20.33 11.22
N ILE A 147 2.78 -21.44 11.19
CA ILE A 147 3.32 -22.81 11.05
C ILE A 147 3.79 -23.18 9.63
N GLN A 148 3.60 -22.34 8.60
CA GLN A 148 4.35 -22.48 7.33
C GLN A 148 5.65 -21.66 7.27
N GLN A 149 6.07 -21.07 8.39
CA GLN A 149 7.42 -20.51 8.50
C GLN A 149 8.46 -21.63 8.52
N SER A 150 9.52 -21.42 7.74
CA SER A 150 10.64 -22.32 7.55
C SER A 150 11.08 -23.03 8.84
N LEU A 151 11.55 -24.28 8.71
CA LEU A 151 12.37 -25.02 9.70
C LEU A 151 13.61 -24.26 10.22
N ASP A 152 13.82 -23.03 9.74
CA ASP A 152 14.87 -22.11 10.15
C ASP A 152 14.35 -21.26 11.33
N THR A 153 14.72 -21.66 12.55
CA THR A 153 14.21 -21.11 13.82
C THR A 153 14.59 -19.64 14.10
N GLU A 154 15.37 -19.01 13.21
CA GLU A 154 16.14 -17.80 13.56
C GLU A 154 15.59 -16.50 12.97
N THR A 155 14.69 -16.52 11.99
CA THR A 155 14.01 -15.30 11.49
C THR A 155 12.50 -15.46 11.47
N LYS A 156 11.81 -14.66 12.28
CA LYS A 156 10.34 -14.59 12.30
C LYS A 156 9.86 -13.37 11.50
N VAL A 157 8.98 -13.61 10.54
CA VAL A 157 8.32 -12.54 9.78
C VAL A 157 7.01 -12.20 10.49
N TRP A 158 6.87 -10.93 10.86
CA TRP A 158 5.67 -10.34 11.44
C TRP A 158 5.10 -9.28 10.48
N SER A 159 3.86 -8.86 10.69
CA SER A 159 3.25 -7.89 9.79
C SER A 159 2.15 -7.04 10.45
N SER A 160 1.77 -5.95 9.79
CA SER A 160 0.55 -5.21 10.11
C SER A 160 -0.67 -6.04 9.69
N ASN A 161 -1.02 -7.03 10.51
CA ASN A 161 -2.08 -8.02 10.22
C ASN A 161 -3.47 -7.40 9.97
N THR A 162 -3.66 -6.11 10.29
CA THR A 162 -4.94 -5.39 10.24
C THR A 162 -4.97 -4.24 9.23
N ILE A 163 -3.84 -3.87 8.64
CA ILE A 163 -3.73 -2.79 7.64
C ILE A 163 -3.27 -3.38 6.33
N MET A 164 -4.12 -3.29 5.30
CA MET A 164 -3.76 -3.75 3.96
C MET A 164 -2.81 -2.81 3.23
N ALA A 165 -1.93 -3.39 2.42
CA ALA A 165 -1.15 -2.64 1.45
C ALA A 165 -2.03 -2.13 0.29
N THR A 166 -1.77 -0.90 -0.16
CA THR A 166 -2.36 -0.37 -1.39
C THR A 166 -1.97 -1.27 -2.59
N PRO A 167 -2.89 -1.65 -3.50
CA PRO A 167 -2.69 -2.78 -4.40
C PRO A 167 -1.80 -2.50 -5.63
N HIS A 168 -0.66 -1.83 -5.48
CA HIS A 168 0.29 -1.55 -6.58
C HIS A 168 1.15 -2.73 -7.03
N HIS A 169 0.97 -3.89 -6.41
CA HIS A 169 1.86 -5.04 -6.55
C HIS A 169 1.87 -5.61 -7.98
N ALA A 170 0.70 -5.80 -8.60
CA ALA A 170 0.62 -6.33 -9.97
C ALA A 170 1.25 -5.38 -10.98
N THR A 171 0.94 -4.08 -10.88
CA THR A 171 1.54 -3.03 -11.70
C THR A 171 3.07 -3.00 -11.55
N SER A 172 3.56 -3.04 -10.32
CA SER A 172 5.00 -3.01 -10.05
C SER A 172 5.71 -4.26 -10.56
N ILE A 173 5.10 -5.45 -10.40
CA ILE A 173 5.64 -6.72 -10.90
C ILE A 173 5.70 -6.73 -12.42
N LEU A 174 4.66 -6.24 -13.09
CA LEU A 174 4.62 -6.12 -14.54
C LEU A 174 5.70 -5.15 -15.04
N GLU A 175 5.86 -4.00 -14.39
CA GLU A 175 6.92 -3.03 -14.72
C GLU A 175 8.33 -3.59 -14.49
N ILE A 176 8.56 -4.30 -13.37
CA ILE A 176 9.81 -5.01 -13.08
C ILE A 176 10.12 -6.02 -14.18
N PHE A 177 9.12 -6.79 -14.63
CA PHE A 177 9.28 -7.73 -15.72
C PHE A 177 9.65 -7.03 -17.04
N TYR A 178 8.98 -5.95 -17.40
CA TYR A 178 9.29 -5.19 -18.62
C TYR A 178 10.66 -4.50 -18.59
N LEU A 179 11.09 -4.04 -17.43
CA LEU A 179 12.42 -3.45 -17.21
C LEU A 179 13.54 -4.50 -17.12
N SER A 180 13.19 -5.77 -16.92
CA SER A 180 14.14 -6.88 -16.91
C SER A 180 14.56 -7.29 -18.33
N ASN A 181 15.55 -8.18 -18.42
CA ASN A 181 15.92 -8.83 -19.69
C ASN A 181 14.91 -9.90 -20.15
N GLN A 182 13.82 -10.12 -19.40
CA GLN A 182 12.76 -11.10 -19.68
C GLN A 182 13.32 -12.52 -19.92
N THR A 183 14.31 -12.90 -19.13
CA THR A 183 14.94 -14.21 -19.18
C THR A 183 13.96 -15.29 -18.71
N LEU A 184 14.32 -16.57 -18.90
CA LEU A 184 13.55 -17.69 -18.33
C LEU A 184 13.38 -17.54 -16.80
N LYS A 185 14.38 -17.00 -16.10
CA LYS A 185 14.30 -16.72 -14.65
C LYS A 185 13.25 -15.66 -14.35
N ASP A 186 13.16 -14.59 -15.15
CA ASP A 186 12.16 -13.54 -14.98
C ASP A 186 10.73 -14.07 -15.26
N VAL A 187 10.56 -14.91 -16.28
CA VAL A 187 9.27 -15.58 -16.58
C VAL A 187 8.86 -16.52 -15.45
N ASN A 188 9.79 -17.28 -14.88
CA ASN A 188 9.52 -18.15 -13.73
C ASN A 188 9.14 -17.34 -12.49
N ASN A 189 9.84 -16.23 -12.21
CA ASN A 189 9.46 -15.34 -11.11
C ASN A 189 8.08 -14.73 -11.34
N LEU A 190 7.79 -14.27 -12.56
CA LEU A 190 6.48 -13.73 -12.93
C LEU A 190 5.38 -14.77 -12.65
N SER A 191 5.59 -16.04 -12.99
CA SER A 191 4.64 -17.12 -12.69
C SER A 191 4.44 -17.34 -11.19
N ILE A 192 5.52 -17.32 -10.40
CA ILE A 192 5.45 -17.49 -8.94
C ILE A 192 4.62 -16.36 -8.32
N PHE A 193 4.91 -15.11 -8.71
CA PHE A 193 4.21 -13.96 -8.18
C PHE A 193 2.78 -13.84 -8.70
N TYR A 194 2.48 -14.29 -9.92
CA TYR A 194 1.12 -14.33 -10.43
C TYR A 194 0.19 -15.13 -9.52
N THR A 195 0.60 -16.31 -9.07
CA THR A 195 -0.19 -17.12 -8.12
C THR A 195 -0.43 -16.39 -6.80
N LYS A 196 0.58 -15.66 -6.30
CA LYS A 196 0.45 -14.86 -5.07
C LYS A 196 -0.47 -13.65 -5.25
N LEU A 197 -0.35 -12.96 -6.38
CA LEU A 197 -1.24 -11.86 -6.76
C LEU A 197 -2.69 -12.34 -6.94
N GLN A 198 -2.91 -13.52 -7.53
CA GLN A 198 -4.23 -14.13 -7.64
C GLN A 198 -4.88 -14.27 -6.26
N LYS A 199 -4.16 -14.80 -5.27
CA LYS A 199 -4.67 -14.89 -3.88
C LYS A 199 -4.98 -13.52 -3.28
N TRP A 200 -4.09 -12.55 -3.43
CA TRP A 200 -4.28 -11.19 -2.90
C TRP A 200 -5.51 -10.50 -3.51
N HIS A 201 -5.66 -10.56 -4.83
CA HIS A 201 -6.80 -9.96 -5.52
C HIS A 201 -8.11 -10.70 -5.25
N THR A 202 -8.06 -12.03 -5.09
CA THR A 202 -9.22 -12.82 -4.65
C THR A 202 -9.64 -12.43 -3.24
N PHE A 203 -8.70 -12.28 -2.30
CA PHE A 203 -8.97 -11.77 -0.96
C PHE A 203 -9.67 -10.41 -1.01
N MET A 204 -9.14 -9.43 -1.75
CA MET A 204 -9.78 -8.11 -1.85
C MET A 204 -11.20 -8.20 -2.40
N HIS A 205 -11.42 -8.89 -3.53
CA HIS A 205 -12.72 -8.95 -4.19
C HIS A 205 -13.78 -9.79 -3.46
N GLN A 206 -13.36 -10.76 -2.65
CA GLN A 206 -14.27 -11.66 -1.92
C GLN A 206 -14.47 -11.28 -0.45
N GLN A 207 -13.45 -10.71 0.20
CA GLN A 207 -13.48 -10.46 1.66
C GLN A 207 -13.49 -8.98 2.02
N VAL A 208 -13.01 -8.08 1.14
CA VAL A 208 -12.90 -6.65 1.45
C VAL A 208 -13.95 -5.81 0.71
N ILE A 209 -14.20 -6.11 -0.57
CA ILE A 209 -15.13 -5.34 -1.40
C ILE A 209 -16.58 -5.68 -1.03
N SER A 210 -17.34 -4.65 -0.64
CA SER A 210 -18.78 -4.69 -0.40
C SER A 210 -19.54 -3.89 -1.46
N ASN A 211 -20.86 -3.74 -1.30
CA ASN A 211 -21.62 -2.74 -2.04
C ASN A 211 -21.81 -1.49 -1.16
N CYS A 212 -21.76 -0.31 -1.80
CA CYS A 212 -22.03 0.99 -1.22
C CYS A 212 -23.15 1.68 -2.01
N SER A 213 -23.76 2.70 -1.43
CA SER A 213 -24.74 3.59 -2.04
C SER A 213 -24.27 5.05 -1.96
N ASP A 214 -24.69 5.85 -2.94
CA ASP A 214 -24.48 7.31 -2.90
C ASP A 214 -25.51 7.91 -1.95
N GLY A 215 -25.09 8.72 -0.97
CA GLY A 215 -26.02 9.38 -0.05
C GLY A 215 -27.06 10.27 -0.75
N ARG A 216 -26.84 10.64 -2.02
CA ARG A 216 -27.80 11.40 -2.85
C ARG A 216 -28.84 10.52 -3.55
N ASP A 217 -28.54 9.24 -3.77
CA ASP A 217 -29.44 8.27 -4.40
C ASP A 217 -29.21 6.87 -3.80
N ALA A 218 -30.01 6.54 -2.78
CA ALA A 218 -29.93 5.26 -2.08
C ALA A 218 -30.27 4.05 -2.97
N ASN A 219 -30.92 4.25 -4.12
CA ASN A 219 -31.23 3.17 -5.07
C ASN A 219 -30.03 2.84 -5.96
N TYR A 220 -29.04 3.72 -6.04
CA TYR A 220 -27.82 3.50 -6.80
C TYR A 220 -26.77 2.83 -5.91
N THR A 221 -26.61 1.52 -6.09
CA THR A 221 -25.54 0.75 -5.44
C THR A 221 -24.39 0.48 -6.39
N PHE A 222 -23.17 0.47 -5.86
CA PHE A 222 -21.95 0.19 -6.62
C PHE A 222 -20.97 -0.62 -5.74
N PRO A 223 -20.12 -1.48 -6.35
CA PRO A 223 -19.05 -2.13 -5.61
C PRO A 223 -18.14 -1.06 -5.01
N CYS A 224 -17.63 -1.27 -3.80
CA CYS A 224 -16.73 -0.34 -3.15
C CYS A 224 -15.68 -1.07 -2.30
N ILE A 225 -14.47 -0.51 -2.27
CA ILE A 225 -13.44 -0.91 -1.31
C ILE A 225 -13.37 0.13 -0.20
N VAL A 226 -13.56 -0.32 1.03
CA VAL A 226 -13.52 0.55 2.20
C VAL A 226 -12.18 0.39 2.88
N VAL A 227 -11.38 1.46 2.89
CA VAL A 227 -10.23 1.55 3.79
C VAL A 227 -10.75 1.81 5.20
N ARG A 228 -10.19 1.06 6.15
CA ARG A 228 -10.55 1.03 7.56
C ARG A 228 -9.55 1.80 8.42
N HIS A 229 -8.42 2.21 7.84
CA HIS A 229 -7.42 3.01 8.51
C HIS A 229 -6.75 4.03 7.56
N PRO A 230 -6.46 5.27 7.99
CA PRO A 230 -5.72 6.24 7.17
C PRO A 230 -4.41 5.73 6.57
N LEU A 231 -3.65 4.91 7.31
CA LEU A 231 -2.38 4.30 6.87
C LEU A 231 -2.51 3.27 5.73
N GLU A 232 -3.72 2.82 5.37
CA GLU A 232 -3.94 1.99 4.17
C GLU A 232 -3.89 2.83 2.89
N THR A 233 -4.10 4.14 3.03
CA THR A 233 -4.02 5.12 1.94
C THR A 233 -2.58 5.61 1.76
N GLU A 234 -2.36 6.34 0.68
CA GLU A 234 -1.09 7.03 0.42
C GLU A 234 -1.23 8.54 0.57
N ILE A 235 -2.39 9.00 1.04
CA ILE A 235 -2.63 10.40 1.39
C ILE A 235 -1.70 10.76 2.54
N ASP A 236 -0.94 11.84 2.38
CA ASP A 236 0.02 12.28 3.38
C ASP A 236 -0.66 12.54 4.72
N MET A 237 0.02 12.24 5.83
CA MET A 237 -0.58 12.36 7.16
C MET A 237 -0.95 13.81 7.47
N ALA A 238 -0.21 14.79 6.96
CA ALA A 238 -0.51 16.22 7.11
C ALA A 238 -1.63 16.73 6.18
N SER A 239 -2.27 15.86 5.41
CA SER A 239 -3.33 16.27 4.50
C SER A 239 -4.51 16.87 5.25
N PRO A 240 -5.05 18.04 4.82
CA PRO A 240 -6.20 18.66 5.47
C PRO A 240 -7.48 17.83 5.33
N LEU A 241 -7.48 16.80 4.48
CA LEU A 241 -8.60 15.86 4.38
C LEU A 241 -8.88 15.18 5.73
N TRP A 242 -7.84 14.91 6.52
CA TRP A 242 -7.96 14.13 7.75
C TRP A 242 -8.74 14.82 8.85
N GLU A 243 -8.72 16.16 8.90
CA GLU A 243 -9.54 16.93 9.85
C GLU A 243 -11.03 16.60 9.68
N SER A 244 -11.50 16.53 8.43
CA SER A 244 -12.89 16.22 8.12
C SER A 244 -13.18 14.72 8.21
N ALA A 245 -12.28 13.87 7.69
CA ALA A 245 -12.48 12.42 7.65
C ALA A 245 -12.46 11.77 9.03
N LEU A 246 -11.70 12.33 9.99
CA LEU A 246 -11.55 11.77 11.33
C LEU A 246 -12.30 12.54 12.42
N MET A 247 -13.07 13.56 12.06
CA MET A 247 -13.79 14.42 13.02
C MET A 247 -14.54 13.61 14.09
N ASN A 248 -15.27 12.57 13.69
CA ASN A 248 -16.02 11.71 14.62
C ASN A 248 -15.10 10.89 15.53
N VAL A 249 -14.03 10.32 14.98
CA VAL A 249 -13.04 9.54 15.74
C VAL A 249 -12.31 10.43 16.75
N THR A 250 -11.87 11.61 16.32
CA THR A 250 -11.21 12.59 17.19
C THR A 250 -12.13 13.04 18.33
N LYS A 251 -13.43 13.20 18.05
CA LYS A 251 -14.43 13.47 19.08
C LYS A 251 -14.52 12.33 20.10
N ILE A 252 -14.65 11.08 19.65
CA ILE A 252 -14.68 9.89 20.52
C ILE A 252 -13.43 9.83 21.41
N VAL A 253 -12.24 9.96 20.81
CA VAL A 253 -10.97 9.95 21.54
C VAL A 253 -10.94 11.00 22.66
N LYS A 254 -11.43 12.21 22.39
CA LYS A 254 -11.50 13.30 23.37
C LYS A 254 -12.54 13.05 24.46
N GLU A 255 -13.73 12.59 24.10
CA GLU A 255 -14.85 12.36 25.02
C GLU A 255 -14.59 11.18 25.96
N GLU A 256 -14.03 10.08 25.43
CA GLU A 256 -13.60 8.91 26.21
C GLU A 256 -12.33 9.17 27.02
N LYS A 257 -11.66 10.31 26.80
CA LYS A 257 -10.31 10.60 27.30
C LYS A 257 -9.35 9.46 27.00
N TRP A 258 -9.49 8.87 25.82
CA TRP A 258 -8.68 7.75 25.39
C TRP A 258 -7.21 8.16 25.34
N ASN A 259 -6.35 7.26 25.81
CA ASN A 259 -4.91 7.43 25.77
C ASN A 259 -4.30 6.07 25.43
N SER A 260 -3.40 6.04 24.45
CA SER A 260 -2.66 4.83 24.06
C SER A 260 -1.80 4.26 25.19
N GLY A 261 -1.56 5.04 26.25
CA GLY A 261 -0.59 4.73 27.31
C GLY A 261 0.86 4.84 26.84
N ILE A 262 1.10 5.22 25.58
CA ILE A 262 2.42 5.29 24.94
C ILE A 262 2.62 6.70 24.40
N SER A 263 3.67 7.37 24.90
CA SER A 263 4.05 8.68 24.37
C SER A 263 4.50 8.56 22.91
N ILE A 264 3.93 9.38 22.03
CA ILE A 264 4.37 9.50 20.64
C ILE A 264 5.83 9.98 20.62
N PRO A 265 6.77 9.24 19.99
CA PRO A 265 8.17 9.61 19.95
C PRO A 265 8.41 10.98 19.31
N LYS A 266 9.49 11.67 19.73
CA LYS A 266 9.82 13.00 19.22
C LYS A 266 10.11 12.96 17.72
N GLU A 267 10.76 11.90 17.25
CA GLU A 267 11.12 11.68 15.84
C GLU A 267 9.89 11.62 14.93
N VAL A 268 8.77 11.15 15.47
CA VAL A 268 7.47 11.13 14.78
C VAL A 268 6.85 12.53 14.79
N LYS A 269 6.90 13.23 15.93
CA LYS A 269 6.36 14.60 16.03
C LYS A 269 7.14 15.61 15.19
N ASP A 270 8.43 15.38 15.03
CA ASP A 270 9.34 16.21 14.22
C ASP A 270 9.28 15.84 12.72
N SER A 271 8.49 14.82 12.32
CA SER A 271 8.32 14.47 10.90
C SER A 271 7.60 15.60 10.16
N PHE A 272 7.99 15.84 8.90
CA PHE A 272 7.45 16.95 8.11
C PHE A 272 5.94 16.81 7.82
N ASP A 273 5.43 15.59 7.90
CA ASP A 273 4.04 15.22 7.65
C ASP A 273 3.25 14.91 8.93
N TYR A 274 3.79 15.24 10.10
CA TYR A 274 3.11 15.01 11.37
C TYR A 274 1.79 15.83 11.47
N PRO A 275 0.63 15.20 11.69
CA PRO A 275 -0.67 15.88 11.63
C PRO A 275 -1.07 16.60 12.93
N GLY A 276 -0.23 16.56 13.97
CA GLY A 276 -0.58 17.01 15.31
C GLY A 276 -1.19 15.90 16.19
N ASP A 277 -1.13 16.13 17.50
CA ASP A 277 -1.48 15.11 18.51
C ASP A 277 -2.93 14.60 18.39
N ASP A 278 -3.90 15.47 18.09
CA ASP A 278 -5.33 15.10 18.03
C ASP A 278 -5.61 14.08 16.91
N ILE A 279 -5.15 14.39 15.69
CA ILE A 279 -5.33 13.53 14.53
C ILE A 279 -4.50 12.26 14.70
N TYR A 280 -3.26 12.39 15.14
CA TYR A 280 -2.40 11.23 15.32
C TYR A 280 -2.94 10.26 16.37
N ASN A 281 -3.46 10.74 17.51
CA ASN A 281 -4.12 9.88 18.49
C ASN A 281 -5.36 9.18 17.92
N SER A 282 -6.08 9.83 16.99
CA SER A 282 -7.19 9.20 16.29
C SER A 282 -6.74 8.02 15.43
N TYR A 283 -5.54 8.09 14.82
CA TYR A 283 -4.96 6.96 14.07
C TYR A 283 -4.71 5.80 15.04
N LEU A 284 -4.05 6.06 16.16
CA LEU A 284 -3.71 5.03 17.14
C LEU A 284 -4.93 4.37 17.77
N TYR A 285 -5.97 5.15 18.04
CA TYR A 285 -7.25 4.63 18.48
C TYR A 285 -7.83 3.63 17.47
N LEU A 286 -7.82 3.97 16.18
CA LEU A 286 -8.31 3.08 15.12
C LEU A 286 -7.46 1.82 15.01
N LEU A 287 -6.13 1.89 15.17
CA LEU A 287 -5.27 0.69 15.21
C LEU A 287 -5.64 -0.24 16.36
N GLN A 288 -5.77 0.32 17.57
CA GLN A 288 -6.18 -0.47 18.72
C GLN A 288 -7.56 -1.10 18.49
N CYS A 289 -8.49 -0.33 17.93
CA CYS A 289 -9.81 -0.82 17.58
C CYS A 289 -9.76 -2.01 16.60
N LEU A 290 -9.01 -1.89 15.50
CA LEU A 290 -8.89 -2.94 14.49
C LEU A 290 -8.28 -4.22 15.06
N ASN A 291 -7.31 -4.09 15.96
CA ASN A 291 -6.74 -5.25 16.65
C ASN A 291 -7.73 -5.93 17.58
N ASN A 292 -8.51 -5.14 18.32
CA ASN A 292 -9.54 -5.67 19.20
C ASN A 292 -10.63 -6.40 18.40
N GLU A 293 -10.94 -5.94 17.19
CA GLU A 293 -11.86 -6.65 16.29
C GLU A 293 -11.29 -8.01 15.85
N GLY A 294 -10.02 -8.04 15.41
CA GLY A 294 -9.35 -9.28 15.01
C GLY A 294 -9.29 -10.34 16.13
N ASN A 295 -8.98 -9.92 17.36
CA ASN A 295 -8.94 -10.81 18.53
C ASN A 295 -10.31 -11.40 18.90
N ASN A 296 -11.38 -10.61 18.81
CA ASN A 296 -12.71 -11.02 19.25
C ASN A 296 -13.49 -11.84 18.20
N ASN A 297 -13.14 -11.71 16.92
CA ASN A 297 -13.79 -12.46 15.85
C ASN A 297 -13.32 -13.93 15.78
N ALA A 298 -12.14 -14.27 16.32
CA ALA A 298 -11.66 -15.64 16.42
C ALA A 298 -12.58 -16.56 17.27
N THR A 299 -13.43 -15.99 18.12
CA THR A 299 -14.35 -16.73 18.99
C THR A 299 -15.82 -16.59 18.62
N SER A 300 -16.21 -15.70 17.69
CA SER A 300 -17.61 -15.23 17.61
C SER A 300 -18.28 -15.17 16.23
N GLN A 301 -17.63 -15.49 15.10
CA GLN A 301 -18.25 -15.27 13.77
C GLN A 301 -18.06 -16.42 12.76
N SER A 302 -18.68 -17.58 13.02
CA SER A 302 -18.94 -18.59 11.97
C SER A 302 -20.43 -18.82 11.65
N ASN A 303 -21.36 -18.13 12.32
CA ASN A 303 -22.79 -18.51 12.26
C ASN A 303 -23.77 -17.46 11.75
N THR A 304 -23.31 -16.26 11.39
CA THR A 304 -24.17 -15.31 10.69
C THR A 304 -23.90 -15.43 9.20
N ASN A 305 -24.87 -16.00 8.49
CA ASN A 305 -25.01 -15.91 7.03
C ASN A 305 -25.07 -14.42 6.63
N TYR A 306 -23.93 -13.74 6.60
CA TYR A 306 -23.78 -12.40 6.03
C TYR A 306 -23.82 -12.52 4.50
N THR A 307 -24.97 -12.93 3.97
CA THR A 307 -25.25 -12.92 2.53
C THR A 307 -25.67 -11.54 2.04
N ASN A 308 -25.87 -10.59 2.96
CA ASN A 308 -26.22 -9.23 2.60
C ASN A 308 -24.96 -8.38 2.38
N HIS A 309 -24.39 -8.49 1.19
CA HIS A 309 -23.24 -7.67 0.74
C HIS A 309 -23.54 -6.16 0.65
N ASP A 310 -24.77 -5.75 0.98
CA ASP A 310 -25.26 -4.38 0.81
C ASP A 310 -25.03 -3.47 2.02
N VAL A 311 -24.48 -3.98 3.13
CA VAL A 311 -24.20 -3.17 4.33
C VAL A 311 -22.77 -3.42 4.81
N PHE A 312 -21.99 -2.35 4.97
CA PHE A 312 -20.68 -2.39 5.62
C PHE A 312 -20.86 -2.41 7.13
N TYR A 313 -20.17 -3.33 7.80
CA TYR A 313 -20.12 -3.45 9.26
C TYR A 313 -18.67 -3.34 9.74
N SER A 314 -18.45 -2.60 10.81
CA SER A 314 -17.13 -2.49 11.47
C SER A 314 -17.29 -2.25 12.96
N ARG A 315 -16.35 -2.70 13.78
CA ARG A 315 -16.29 -2.24 15.18
C ARG A 315 -15.60 -0.90 15.34
N CYS A 316 -14.99 -0.39 14.27
CA CYS A 316 -14.26 0.86 14.30
C CYS A 316 -15.06 2.00 13.67
N PRO A 317 -15.04 3.21 14.27
CA PRO A 317 -15.82 4.36 13.81
C PRO A 317 -15.19 5.05 12.58
N PHE A 318 -14.61 4.28 11.65
CA PHE A 318 -13.99 4.81 10.44
C PHE A 318 -14.14 3.86 9.25
N GLY A 319 -14.50 4.43 8.11
CA GLY A 319 -14.48 3.79 6.81
C GLY A 319 -14.44 4.86 5.73
N MET A 320 -13.56 4.72 4.75
CA MET A 320 -13.44 5.67 3.64
C MET A 320 -13.27 4.92 2.32
N LEU A 321 -13.85 5.46 1.25
CA LEU A 321 -13.58 5.05 -0.11
C LEU A 321 -12.49 5.98 -0.63
N ASP A 322 -11.29 5.42 -0.82
CA ASP A 322 -10.11 6.17 -1.26
C ASP A 322 -9.95 6.10 -2.79
N VAL A 323 -9.82 7.25 -3.44
CA VAL A 323 -9.61 7.38 -4.89
C VAL A 323 -8.30 6.73 -5.29
N GLY A 324 -7.23 6.95 -4.52
CA GLY A 324 -5.92 6.39 -4.81
C GLY A 324 -5.89 4.86 -4.74
N PHE A 325 -6.54 4.29 -3.73
CA PHE A 325 -6.67 2.86 -3.52
C PHE A 325 -7.54 2.22 -4.61
N SER A 326 -8.67 2.82 -4.93
CA SER A 326 -9.57 2.34 -5.99
C SER A 326 -8.89 2.37 -7.36
N ALA A 327 -8.16 3.45 -7.66
CA ALA A 327 -7.39 3.58 -8.90
C ALA A 327 -6.22 2.58 -8.97
N ALA A 328 -5.52 2.38 -7.85
CA ALA A 328 -4.49 1.36 -7.74
C ALA A 328 -5.04 -0.04 -8.04
N LEU A 329 -6.22 -0.37 -7.48
CA LEU A 329 -6.83 -1.68 -7.67
C LEU A 329 -7.28 -1.88 -9.12
N ALA A 330 -7.97 -0.91 -9.71
CA ALA A 330 -8.41 -0.96 -11.10
C ALA A 330 -7.23 -1.20 -12.05
N LYS A 331 -6.15 -0.43 -11.87
CA LYS A 331 -4.92 -0.60 -12.65
C LYS A 331 -4.27 -1.96 -12.41
N ALA A 332 -4.20 -2.41 -11.17
CA ALA A 332 -3.58 -3.69 -10.83
C ALA A 332 -4.35 -4.90 -11.36
N ASP A 333 -5.69 -4.87 -11.37
CA ASP A 333 -6.51 -5.92 -11.97
C ASP A 333 -6.35 -5.98 -13.50
N THR A 334 -6.21 -4.82 -14.16
CA THR A 334 -5.88 -4.75 -15.59
C THR A 334 -4.47 -5.29 -15.86
N ASP A 335 -3.49 -4.95 -15.02
CA ASP A 335 -2.13 -5.47 -15.15
C ASP A 335 -2.05 -6.98 -14.86
N MET A 336 -2.90 -7.51 -13.98
CA MET A 336 -3.05 -8.94 -13.75
C MET A 336 -3.46 -9.70 -15.02
N LEU A 337 -4.38 -9.14 -15.82
CA LEU A 337 -4.73 -9.72 -17.13
C LEU A 337 -3.53 -9.75 -18.06
N MET A 338 -2.74 -8.68 -18.09
CA MET A 338 -1.56 -8.58 -18.94
C MET A 338 -0.49 -9.60 -18.52
N ILE A 339 -0.25 -9.76 -17.21
CA ILE A 339 0.64 -10.80 -16.68
C ILE A 339 0.15 -12.19 -17.10
N GLY A 340 -1.14 -12.47 -16.97
CA GLY A 340 -1.72 -13.76 -17.34
C GLY A 340 -1.58 -14.07 -18.84
N GLN A 341 -1.71 -13.06 -19.69
CA GLN A 341 -1.46 -13.17 -21.13
C GLN A 341 0.02 -13.46 -21.43
N ILE A 342 0.95 -12.71 -20.81
CA ILE A 342 2.40 -12.95 -20.96
C ILE A 342 2.75 -14.39 -20.58
N LEU A 343 2.19 -14.90 -19.47
CA LEU A 343 2.43 -16.28 -19.04
C LEU A 343 1.82 -17.31 -20.01
N SER A 344 0.64 -17.03 -20.56
CA SER A 344 0.05 -17.88 -21.61
C SER A 344 0.92 -17.98 -22.85
N ASP A 345 1.57 -16.88 -23.23
CA ASP A 345 2.41 -16.79 -24.42
C ASP A 345 3.82 -17.35 -24.20
N LYS A 346 4.39 -17.14 -23.01
CA LYS A 346 5.81 -17.45 -22.71
C LYS A 346 6.03 -18.70 -21.86
N ASN A 347 5.02 -19.22 -21.17
CA ASN A 347 5.18 -20.34 -20.23
C ASN A 347 4.13 -21.44 -20.43
N HIS A 348 4.49 -22.46 -21.21
CA HIS A 348 3.59 -23.58 -21.50
C HIS A 348 3.25 -24.46 -20.30
N LEU A 349 4.02 -24.40 -19.20
CA LEU A 349 3.83 -25.29 -18.05
C LEU A 349 2.94 -24.68 -16.96
N THR A 350 2.88 -23.36 -16.84
CA THR A 350 2.09 -22.65 -15.82
C THR A 350 1.18 -21.60 -16.45
N ARG A 351 0.54 -21.97 -17.56
CA ARG A 351 -0.45 -21.13 -18.23
C ARG A 351 -1.69 -20.95 -17.33
N PRO A 352 -2.13 -19.70 -17.10
CA PRO A 352 -3.42 -19.44 -16.45
C PRO A 352 -4.55 -20.09 -17.23
N THR A 353 -5.49 -20.68 -16.52
CA THR A 353 -6.71 -21.26 -17.10
C THR A 353 -7.60 -20.18 -17.70
N MET A 354 -8.47 -20.56 -18.64
CA MET A 354 -9.46 -19.64 -19.21
C MET A 354 -10.38 -19.05 -18.15
N ASP A 355 -10.74 -19.84 -17.13
CA ASP A 355 -11.59 -19.40 -16.02
C ASP A 355 -10.88 -18.37 -15.12
N GLU A 356 -9.58 -18.55 -14.85
CA GLU A 356 -8.78 -17.56 -14.12
C GLU A 356 -8.66 -16.24 -14.90
N MET A 357 -8.47 -16.30 -16.21
CA MET A 357 -8.43 -15.11 -17.08
C MET A 357 -9.80 -14.41 -17.11
N ALA A 358 -10.90 -15.16 -17.22
CA ALA A 358 -12.25 -14.62 -17.18
C ALA A 358 -12.58 -13.97 -15.81
N SER A 359 -12.23 -14.64 -14.71
CA SER A 359 -12.39 -14.11 -13.35
C SER A 359 -11.61 -12.81 -13.14
N THR A 360 -10.36 -12.76 -13.63
CA THR A 360 -9.53 -11.54 -13.58
C THR A 360 -10.15 -10.40 -14.39
N LYS A 361 -10.78 -10.71 -15.53
CA LYS A 361 -11.47 -9.69 -16.35
C LYS A 361 -12.70 -9.14 -15.65
N THR A 362 -13.49 -10.00 -15.01
CA THR A 362 -14.64 -9.57 -14.20
C THR A 362 -14.20 -8.67 -13.05
N ARG A 363 -13.09 -9.01 -12.36
CA ARG A 363 -12.52 -8.15 -11.31
C ARG A 363 -12.06 -6.79 -11.81
N SER A 364 -11.34 -6.75 -12.93
CA SER A 364 -10.92 -5.50 -13.59
C SER A 364 -12.10 -4.58 -13.88
N ASN A 365 -13.17 -5.10 -14.49
CA ASN A 365 -14.40 -4.32 -14.73
C ASN A 365 -15.01 -3.80 -13.41
N ARG A 366 -15.13 -4.68 -12.40
CA ARG A 366 -15.70 -4.33 -11.09
C ARG A 366 -14.91 -3.22 -10.39
N SER A 367 -13.58 -3.25 -10.46
CA SER A 367 -12.72 -2.23 -9.86
C SER A 367 -12.72 -0.92 -10.63
N LEU A 368 -12.94 -0.95 -11.94
CA LEU A 368 -13.19 0.26 -12.73
C LEU A 368 -14.54 0.90 -12.36
N ASP A 369 -15.59 0.10 -12.15
CA ASP A 369 -16.90 0.59 -11.68
C ASP A 369 -16.79 1.27 -10.31
N MET A 370 -16.00 0.68 -9.39
CA MET A 370 -15.70 1.29 -8.08
C MET A 370 -15.08 2.68 -8.24
N LEU A 371 -14.05 2.82 -9.10
CA LEU A 371 -13.38 4.09 -9.33
C LEU A 371 -14.32 5.12 -9.95
N ASN A 372 -15.09 4.71 -10.97
CA ASN A 372 -16.04 5.59 -11.66
C ASN A 372 -17.14 6.11 -10.73
N ALA A 373 -17.56 5.34 -9.72
CA ALA A 373 -18.52 5.79 -8.72
C ALA A 373 -17.99 6.95 -7.84
N LEU A 374 -16.67 7.15 -7.77
CA LEU A 374 -16.05 8.27 -7.05
C LEU A 374 -15.99 9.57 -7.86
N TRP A 375 -16.39 9.53 -9.15
CA TRP A 375 -16.47 10.71 -9.99
C TRP A 375 -17.63 11.61 -9.58
N CYS A 376 -17.37 12.92 -9.46
CA CYS A 376 -18.38 13.94 -9.27
C CYS A 376 -18.52 14.78 -10.53
N GLU A 377 -19.59 14.57 -11.31
CA GLU A 377 -19.81 15.26 -12.59
C GLU A 377 -19.90 16.78 -12.43
N GLU A 378 -20.55 17.27 -11.38
CA GLU A 378 -20.70 18.71 -11.12
C GLU A 378 -19.34 19.41 -10.92
N LYS A 379 -18.42 18.75 -10.22
CA LYS A 379 -17.10 19.29 -9.90
C LYS A 379 -16.02 18.83 -10.90
N GLN A 380 -16.37 17.93 -11.80
CA GLN A 380 -15.47 17.32 -12.78
C GLN A 380 -14.19 16.74 -12.16
N SER A 381 -14.30 16.13 -10.97
CA SER A 381 -13.17 15.55 -10.25
C SER A 381 -13.59 14.26 -9.55
N PHE A 382 -12.60 13.41 -9.27
CA PHE A 382 -12.76 12.32 -8.30
C PHE A 382 -12.59 12.86 -6.88
N PHE A 383 -13.35 12.32 -5.93
CA PHE A 383 -13.21 12.63 -4.52
C PHE A 383 -13.29 11.38 -3.67
N ASN A 384 -12.54 11.37 -2.58
CA ASN A 384 -12.71 10.38 -1.53
C ASN A 384 -14.12 10.50 -0.95
N ARG A 385 -14.65 9.40 -0.41
CA ARG A 385 -15.96 9.42 0.26
C ARG A 385 -15.86 8.81 1.66
N LEU A 386 -16.42 9.47 2.66
CA LEU A 386 -16.52 8.94 4.01
C LEU A 386 -17.75 8.03 4.09
N VAL A 387 -17.62 6.86 4.71
CA VAL A 387 -18.76 5.99 5.03
C VAL A 387 -19.50 6.60 6.23
N THR A 388 -20.80 6.81 6.10
CA THR A 388 -21.62 7.46 7.15
C THR A 388 -22.04 6.43 8.18
N LEU A 389 -21.10 6.06 9.05
CA LEU A 389 -21.27 5.03 10.06
C LEU A 389 -22.23 5.46 11.17
N THR A 390 -23.18 4.59 11.49
CA THR A 390 -24.06 4.72 12.66
C THR A 390 -23.80 3.57 13.61
N GLU A 391 -23.64 3.88 14.90
CA GLU A 391 -23.50 2.87 15.95
C GLU A 391 -24.82 2.15 16.17
N THR A 392 -24.77 0.82 16.29
CA THR A 392 -25.90 -0.05 16.61
C THR A 392 -25.93 -0.33 18.12
N ASP A 393 -27.05 -0.87 18.61
CA ASP A 393 -27.21 -1.21 20.03
C ASP A 393 -26.15 -2.19 20.57
N ASP A 394 -25.53 -2.98 19.68
CA ASP A 394 -24.49 -3.95 20.02
C ASP A 394 -23.06 -3.35 19.99
N GLY A 395 -22.92 -2.03 19.83
CA GLY A 395 -21.64 -1.32 19.74
C GLY A 395 -20.89 -1.54 18.42
N TRP A 396 -21.57 -2.03 17.37
CA TRP A 396 -21.04 -2.11 16.02
C TRP A 396 -21.40 -0.85 15.23
N TYR A 397 -20.60 -0.53 14.23
CA TYR A 397 -20.91 0.51 13.26
C TYR A 397 -21.40 -0.14 11.99
N SER A 398 -22.49 0.39 11.42
CA SER A 398 -22.98 -0.05 10.12
C SER A 398 -23.41 1.11 9.23
N SER A 399 -23.22 0.94 7.92
CA SER A 399 -23.76 1.85 6.91
C SER A 399 -23.61 1.24 5.53
N ASN A 400 -24.38 1.73 4.59
CA ASN A 400 -24.10 1.60 3.17
C ASN A 400 -24.03 2.96 2.47
N THR A 401 -24.17 4.06 3.20
CA THR A 401 -24.23 5.40 2.62
C THR A 401 -22.88 6.09 2.72
N THR A 402 -22.55 6.86 1.70
CA THR A 402 -21.27 7.57 1.61
C THR A 402 -21.48 9.05 1.33
N ILE A 403 -20.60 9.89 1.89
CA ILE A 403 -20.57 11.34 1.65
C ILE A 403 -19.24 11.74 1.03
N SER A 404 -19.27 12.59 0.00
CA SER A 404 -18.06 13.06 -0.68
C SER A 404 -17.24 14.01 0.19
N LEU A 405 -15.93 13.79 0.24
CA LEU A 405 -14.95 14.68 0.86
C LEU A 405 -14.35 15.58 -0.24
N GLU A 406 -14.93 16.77 -0.42
CA GLU A 406 -14.50 17.75 -1.43
C GLU A 406 -13.19 18.50 -1.03
N ALA A 407 -12.19 17.73 -0.64
CA ALA A 407 -10.85 18.22 -0.36
C ALA A 407 -10.09 18.40 -1.68
N SER A 408 -9.45 19.57 -1.81
CA SER A 408 -8.61 19.89 -2.97
C SER A 408 -7.22 19.31 -2.75
N ILE A 409 -7.07 18.00 -2.95
CA ILE A 409 -5.81 17.29 -2.74
C ILE A 409 -5.35 16.63 -4.04
N ALA A 410 -4.04 16.55 -4.26
CA ALA A 410 -3.47 16.03 -5.50
C ALA A 410 -3.74 14.53 -5.71
N TYR A 411 -4.11 13.82 -4.65
CA TYR A 411 -4.54 12.42 -4.69
C TYR A 411 -5.81 12.20 -5.50
N ASN A 412 -6.62 13.25 -5.72
CA ASN A 412 -7.78 13.17 -6.63
C ASN A 412 -7.37 12.83 -8.07
N PHE A 413 -6.11 13.11 -8.46
CA PHE A 413 -5.57 12.80 -9.78
C PHE A 413 -5.00 11.38 -9.90
N PHE A 414 -5.00 10.57 -8.82
CA PHE A 414 -4.49 9.20 -8.88
C PHE A 414 -5.29 8.31 -9.82
N SER A 415 -6.56 8.66 -10.08
CA SER A 415 -7.39 7.96 -11.08
C SER A 415 -6.73 7.92 -12.46
N MET A 416 -5.95 8.93 -12.85
CA MET A 416 -5.24 8.98 -14.13
C MET A 416 -4.23 7.84 -14.35
N ILE A 417 -3.86 7.08 -13.31
CA ILE A 417 -2.92 5.96 -13.46
C ILE A 417 -3.47 4.85 -14.36
N ASP A 418 -4.79 4.74 -14.47
CA ASP A 418 -5.49 3.76 -15.30
C ASP A 418 -5.82 4.33 -16.69
N PRO A 419 -5.24 3.79 -17.78
CA PRO A 419 -5.56 4.23 -19.15
C PRO A 419 -6.96 3.81 -19.61
N MET A 420 -7.70 3.01 -18.83
CA MET A 420 -9.07 2.62 -19.14
C MET A 420 -10.10 3.70 -18.76
N LEU A 421 -9.67 4.80 -18.14
CA LEU A 421 -10.54 5.94 -17.92
C LEU A 421 -11.04 6.51 -19.24
N ASN A 422 -12.27 7.01 -19.22
CA ASN A 422 -12.85 7.72 -20.36
C ASN A 422 -12.00 8.96 -20.68
N SER A 423 -11.60 9.11 -21.94
CA SER A 423 -10.75 10.22 -22.40
C SER A 423 -11.35 11.60 -22.10
N SER A 424 -12.67 11.74 -22.06
CA SER A 424 -13.33 12.97 -21.61
C SER A 424 -13.08 13.28 -20.14
N LEU A 425 -13.00 12.27 -19.27
CA LEU A 425 -12.68 12.46 -17.85
C LEU A 425 -11.22 12.88 -17.69
N VAL A 426 -10.32 12.21 -18.41
CA VAL A 426 -8.90 12.56 -18.43
C VAL A 426 -8.72 14.02 -18.84
N ALA A 427 -9.30 14.43 -19.98
CA ALA A 427 -9.21 15.81 -20.46
C ALA A 427 -9.73 16.83 -19.44
N LYS A 428 -10.87 16.55 -18.79
CA LYS A 428 -11.43 17.41 -17.72
C LYS A 428 -10.44 17.56 -16.55
N MET A 429 -9.83 16.47 -16.11
CA MET A 429 -8.87 16.50 -15.02
C MET A 429 -7.52 17.14 -15.42
N SER A 430 -7.02 16.89 -16.63
CA SER A 430 -5.85 17.57 -17.20
C SER A 430 -6.07 19.09 -17.21
N MET A 431 -7.26 19.54 -17.61
CA MET A 431 -7.62 20.95 -17.56
C MET A 431 -7.56 21.50 -16.12
N GLN A 432 -7.99 20.74 -15.11
CA GLN A 432 -7.89 21.18 -13.70
C GLN A 432 -6.44 21.34 -13.24
N LEU A 433 -5.54 20.43 -13.63
CA LEU A 433 -4.10 20.56 -13.32
C LEU A 433 -3.48 21.84 -13.89
N LEU A 434 -3.98 22.30 -15.04
CA LEU A 434 -3.51 23.53 -15.69
C LEU A 434 -4.12 24.81 -15.12
N GLN A 435 -5.18 24.72 -14.30
CA GLN A 435 -5.79 25.91 -13.69
C GLN A 435 -4.81 26.59 -12.74
N ARG A 436 -4.58 27.89 -12.93
CA ARG A 436 -3.70 28.75 -12.10
C ARG A 436 -4.41 29.44 -10.93
N SER A 437 -5.73 29.30 -10.84
CA SER A 437 -6.55 29.95 -9.83
C SER A 437 -7.79 29.11 -9.51
N GLY A 438 -8.29 29.22 -8.28
CA GLY A 438 -9.47 28.51 -7.82
C GLY A 438 -9.15 27.47 -6.75
N LYS A 439 -10.19 26.96 -6.08
CA LYS A 439 -10.05 26.01 -4.96
C LYS A 439 -9.34 24.72 -5.39
N LEU A 440 -9.52 24.29 -6.63
CA LEU A 440 -8.92 23.09 -7.24
C LEU A 440 -7.69 23.39 -8.11
N SER A 441 -7.09 24.57 -7.98
CA SER A 441 -5.85 24.90 -8.70
C SER A 441 -4.64 24.31 -7.97
N PHE A 442 -3.82 23.56 -8.69
CA PHE A 442 -2.56 23.00 -8.15
C PHE A 442 -1.32 23.63 -8.78
N ASN A 443 -1.51 24.60 -9.68
CA ASN A 443 -0.45 25.36 -10.34
C ASN A 443 -0.11 26.63 -9.53
N CYS A 444 0.69 26.45 -8.49
CA CYS A 444 1.07 27.50 -7.54
C CYS A 444 2.46 28.11 -7.81
N GLY A 445 3.02 27.90 -9.00
CA GLY A 445 4.35 28.38 -9.39
C GLY A 445 4.97 27.54 -10.51
N ASP A 446 6.25 27.78 -10.80
CA ASP A 446 6.96 27.16 -11.94
C ASP A 446 7.35 25.68 -11.73
N TYR A 447 7.15 25.13 -10.53
CA TYR A 447 7.59 23.79 -10.12
C TYR A 447 6.65 23.19 -9.06
N PRO A 448 6.74 21.87 -8.82
CA PRO A 448 5.82 20.77 -9.17
C PRO A 448 4.41 20.78 -8.54
N LEU A 449 3.62 19.71 -8.76
CA LEU A 449 2.28 19.54 -8.21
C LEU A 449 2.32 19.53 -6.67
N TRP A 450 1.62 20.49 -6.07
CA TRP A 450 1.48 20.63 -4.62
C TRP A 450 0.50 19.58 -4.09
N SER A 451 0.72 19.04 -2.89
CA SER A 451 -0.19 18.01 -2.33
C SER A 451 -1.59 18.52 -2.06
N VAL A 452 -1.74 19.83 -1.81
CA VAL A 452 -2.99 20.54 -1.57
C VAL A 452 -3.16 21.67 -2.59
N GLY A 453 -4.36 21.80 -3.13
CA GLY A 453 -4.76 22.83 -4.08
C GLY A 453 -5.17 24.15 -3.42
N GLY A 454 -5.38 25.18 -4.24
CA GLY A 454 -5.78 26.52 -3.81
C GLY A 454 -4.62 27.45 -3.45
N CYS A 455 -3.37 26.99 -3.54
CA CYS A 455 -2.14 27.79 -3.39
C CYS A 455 -2.05 28.61 -2.08
N LYS A 456 -2.71 28.14 -1.02
CA LYS A 456 -2.67 28.76 0.30
C LYS A 456 -1.71 27.99 1.20
N GLY A 457 -0.52 28.55 1.44
CA GLY A 457 0.43 28.05 2.42
C GLY A 457 1.53 27.13 1.85
N SER A 458 2.36 26.61 2.75
CA SER A 458 3.52 25.76 2.48
C SER A 458 3.14 24.28 2.45
N SER A 459 2.23 23.89 1.55
CA SER A 459 1.92 22.46 1.38
C SER A 459 3.14 21.71 0.83
N PRO A 460 3.40 20.47 1.28
CA PRO A 460 4.56 19.76 0.78
C PRO A 460 4.37 19.34 -0.68
N ILE A 461 5.48 19.29 -1.41
CA ILE A 461 5.56 18.58 -2.69
C ILE A 461 5.86 17.13 -2.36
N ILE A 462 4.99 16.23 -2.79
CA ILE A 462 5.17 14.79 -2.58
C ILE A 462 5.68 14.16 -3.89
N PRO A 463 6.94 13.68 -3.97
CA PRO A 463 7.49 13.11 -5.19
C PRO A 463 6.70 11.91 -5.72
N LEU A 464 6.17 11.06 -4.82
CA LEU A 464 5.36 9.90 -5.20
C LEU A 464 4.07 10.31 -5.93
N VAL A 465 3.39 11.34 -5.43
CA VAL A 465 2.19 11.90 -6.05
C VAL A 465 2.51 12.40 -7.44
N ASN A 466 3.55 13.22 -7.56
CA ASN A 466 4.00 13.77 -8.84
C ASN A 466 4.35 12.67 -9.85
N TYR A 467 5.12 11.67 -9.42
CA TYR A 467 5.48 10.52 -10.26
C TYR A 467 4.26 9.81 -10.83
N ARG A 468 3.22 9.60 -10.01
CA ARG A 468 2.01 8.89 -10.45
C ARG A 468 1.15 9.70 -11.38
N VAL A 469 0.90 10.96 -11.04
CA VAL A 469 0.11 11.85 -11.89
C VAL A 469 0.82 12.04 -13.23
N SER A 470 2.13 12.28 -13.25
CA SER A 470 2.89 12.41 -14.50
C SER A 470 2.87 11.12 -15.33
N THR A 471 3.00 9.96 -14.68
CA THR A 471 2.92 8.66 -15.38
C THR A 471 1.53 8.44 -15.97
N GLY A 472 0.48 8.81 -15.24
CA GLY A 472 -0.90 8.77 -15.71
C GLY A 472 -1.12 9.65 -16.93
N LEU A 473 -0.65 10.91 -16.89
CA LEU A 473 -0.73 11.82 -18.03
C LEU A 473 -0.02 11.28 -19.28
N ILE A 474 1.21 10.76 -19.14
CA ILE A 474 1.95 10.14 -20.24
C ILE A 474 1.17 8.97 -20.83
N ARG A 475 0.64 8.08 -19.98
CA ARG A 475 -0.11 6.89 -20.42
C ARG A 475 -1.40 7.23 -21.17
N ASN A 476 -2.01 8.36 -20.84
CA ASN A 476 -3.23 8.83 -21.50
C ASN A 476 -2.96 9.76 -22.70
N GLY A 477 -1.69 10.02 -23.05
CA GLY A 477 -1.33 10.85 -24.21
C GLY A 477 -1.53 12.35 -23.99
N GLU A 478 -1.49 12.81 -22.74
CA GLU A 478 -1.72 14.21 -22.35
C GLU A 478 -0.41 15.04 -22.22
N LEU A 479 0.75 14.40 -22.43
CA LEU A 479 2.10 15.02 -22.33
C LEU A 479 2.92 14.86 -23.60
#